data_AF-A0A9D1PAA4-F1
#
_entry.id   AF-A0A9D1PAA4-F1
#
_cell.length_a   1.000
_cell.length_b   1.000
_cell.length_c   1.000
_cell.angle_alpha   90.00
_cell.angle_beta   90.00
_cell.angle_gamma   90.00
#
_symmetry.space_group_name_H-M   'P 1'
#
loop_
_entity.id
_entity.type
_entity.pdbx_description
1 polymer ?
#
loop_
_entity_poly.entity_id
_entity_poly.type
_entity_poly.pdbx_seq_one_letter_code
_entity_poly.pdbx_strand_id
1 'polypeptide(L)'
;MDKFTWFREAKFGLMVHWGLYSLPAGEWKGERMAYIGEWIQSRFRIPNAEYHALARAFNPMLFNAEEWVSLAQDAGMRYIVFTAKHHEGFAMFRSRASRFNIVDATPFGRDVVEELANACARKGMRLGLYYSQDLDWSEPNGGGYTRGHTNHGPHDDECMAWTNDWDFPENDKKDYAQCFESKIVPQVKEILTQYGELCLIWFDTPTTLSPAQSQTLVDMVHTYQPNCLINSRIGNGLGDYRSLGDNQIPEEYLSGGLFETPATLNDTWGYKSFDNNWKDARRVLELKQHLNERGINYLLNVGPDYLGRIPAPAAQILRNAGRA
;
A
#
# COMPACT_ATOMS: atom_id res chain seq x y z
N MET A 1 -15.75 20.71 6.87
CA MET A 1 -16.25 19.83 5.80
C MET A 1 -16.19 18.40 6.31
N ASP A 2 -17.27 17.63 6.23
CA ASP A 2 -17.29 16.24 6.70
C ASP A 2 -16.45 15.32 5.78
N LYS A 3 -16.11 14.12 6.28
CA LYS A 3 -15.24 13.16 5.58
C LYS A 3 -15.81 12.70 4.22
N PHE A 4 -17.13 12.53 4.12
CA PHE A 4 -17.75 12.04 2.90
C PHE A 4 -17.83 13.12 1.82
N THR A 5 -18.18 14.36 2.19
CA THR A 5 -18.14 15.50 1.26
C THR A 5 -16.73 15.76 0.76
N TRP A 6 -15.74 15.76 1.66
CA TRP A 6 -14.34 15.91 1.27
C TRP A 6 -13.93 14.85 0.26
N PHE A 7 -14.23 13.57 0.50
CA PHE A 7 -13.78 12.51 -0.40
C PHE A 7 -14.41 12.63 -1.79
N ARG A 8 -15.67 13.06 -1.91
CA ARG A 8 -16.29 13.32 -3.23
C ARG A 8 -15.58 14.42 -4.02
N GLU A 9 -15.02 15.39 -3.31
CA GLU A 9 -14.31 16.55 -3.87
C GLU A 9 -12.81 16.32 -4.02
N ALA A 10 -12.25 15.26 -3.41
CA ALA A 10 -10.82 14.98 -3.40
C ALA A 10 -10.28 14.70 -4.80
N LYS A 11 -11.00 13.88 -5.60
CA LYS A 11 -10.77 13.56 -7.02
C LYS A 11 -9.45 12.88 -7.38
N PHE A 12 -8.34 13.24 -6.76
CA PHE A 12 -7.02 12.79 -7.15
C PHE A 12 -6.09 12.66 -5.93
N GLY A 13 -5.48 11.49 -5.77
CA GLY A 13 -4.57 11.17 -4.68
C GLY A 13 -3.31 10.45 -5.16
N LEU A 14 -2.25 10.54 -4.35
CA LEU A 14 -1.01 9.77 -4.53
C LEU A 14 -1.11 8.48 -3.73
N MET A 15 -0.76 7.34 -4.31
CA MET A 15 -0.43 6.13 -3.56
C MET A 15 1.07 5.87 -3.63
N VAL A 16 1.63 5.30 -2.56
CA VAL A 16 3.07 5.04 -2.48
C VAL A 16 3.32 3.64 -1.91
N HIS A 17 3.88 2.76 -2.76
CA HIS A 17 4.36 1.44 -2.36
C HIS A 17 5.86 1.46 -2.14
N TRP A 18 6.27 1.32 -0.88
CA TRP A 18 7.67 1.29 -0.50
C TRP A 18 7.90 0.34 0.67
N GLY A 19 8.95 -0.48 0.56
CA GLY A 19 9.27 -1.54 1.51
C GLY A 19 10.58 -2.21 1.13
N LEU A 20 10.91 -3.36 1.75
CA LEU A 20 12.16 -4.06 1.46
C LEU A 20 12.22 -4.56 0.01
N TYR A 21 11.08 -4.86 -0.59
CA TYR A 21 10.96 -5.24 -2.00
C TYR A 21 11.52 -4.18 -2.98
N SER A 22 11.68 -2.92 -2.57
CA SER A 22 12.30 -1.89 -3.41
C SER A 22 13.81 -2.08 -3.58
N LEU A 23 14.50 -2.80 -2.69
CA LEU A 23 15.93 -3.12 -2.80
C LEU A 23 16.26 -4.04 -3.98
N PRO A 24 15.65 -5.23 -4.11
CA PRO A 24 15.90 -6.09 -5.25
C PRO A 24 15.33 -5.52 -6.57
N ALA A 25 14.43 -4.52 -6.47
CA ALA A 25 13.92 -3.77 -7.62
C ALA A 25 13.38 -4.66 -8.75
N GLY A 26 12.67 -5.72 -8.37
CA GLY A 26 12.08 -6.72 -9.26
C GLY A 26 13.05 -7.75 -9.84
N GLU A 27 14.29 -7.86 -9.37
CA GLU A 27 15.22 -8.91 -9.80
C GLU A 27 15.76 -9.69 -8.58
N TRP A 28 15.72 -11.01 -8.64
CA TRP A 28 16.25 -11.87 -7.59
C TRP A 28 17.20 -12.92 -8.18
N LYS A 29 18.45 -12.92 -7.74
CA LYS A 29 19.50 -13.88 -8.18
C LYS A 29 19.60 -14.03 -9.71
N GLY A 30 19.44 -12.93 -10.44
CA GLY A 30 19.53 -12.86 -11.91
C GLY A 30 18.23 -13.23 -12.65
N GLU A 31 17.16 -13.58 -11.93
CA GLU A 31 15.82 -13.78 -12.51
C GLU A 31 14.97 -12.53 -12.30
N ARG A 32 14.32 -12.07 -13.37
CA ARG A 32 13.47 -10.87 -13.35
C ARG A 32 12.02 -11.24 -13.04
N MET A 33 11.40 -10.48 -12.15
CA MET A 33 9.99 -10.51 -11.84
C MET A 33 9.18 -10.08 -13.06
N ALA A 34 8.42 -11.02 -13.62
CA ALA A 34 7.55 -10.75 -14.76
C ALA A 34 6.41 -9.78 -14.40
N TYR A 35 5.90 -9.86 -13.17
CA TYR A 35 4.74 -9.11 -12.71
C TYR A 35 5.09 -7.97 -11.73
N ILE A 36 4.30 -7.75 -10.69
CA ILE A 36 4.45 -6.64 -9.73
C ILE A 36 5.61 -6.85 -8.76
N GLY A 37 6.45 -5.83 -8.59
CA GLY A 37 7.74 -5.92 -7.89
C GLY A 37 7.63 -6.17 -6.39
N GLU A 38 6.55 -5.74 -5.75
CA GLU A 38 6.32 -5.87 -4.30
C GLU A 38 5.93 -7.29 -3.85
N TRP A 39 5.63 -8.18 -4.79
CA TRP A 39 5.36 -9.60 -4.54
C TRP A 39 6.57 -10.51 -4.71
N ILE A 40 7.76 -9.93 -4.89
CA ILE A 40 9.01 -10.64 -5.19
C ILE A 40 9.33 -11.77 -4.18
N GLN A 41 9.02 -11.56 -2.89
CA GLN A 41 9.23 -12.58 -1.86
C GLN A 41 8.43 -13.86 -2.14
N SER A 42 7.15 -13.71 -2.50
CA SER A 42 6.28 -14.84 -2.80
C SER A 42 6.64 -15.50 -4.13
N ARG A 43 6.87 -14.70 -5.19
CA ARG A 43 7.21 -15.23 -6.52
C ARG A 43 8.45 -16.11 -6.51
N PHE A 44 9.49 -15.69 -5.78
CA PHE A 44 10.75 -16.43 -5.71
C PHE A 44 10.86 -17.28 -4.44
N ARG A 45 9.79 -17.38 -3.65
CA ARG A 45 9.72 -18.15 -2.39
C ARG A 45 10.95 -17.88 -1.52
N ILE A 46 11.29 -16.60 -1.36
CA ILE A 46 12.52 -16.16 -0.68
C ILE A 46 12.35 -16.41 0.82
N PRO A 47 13.17 -17.28 1.44
CA PRO A 47 13.05 -17.59 2.85
C PRO A 47 13.15 -16.32 3.71
N ASN A 48 12.34 -16.23 4.77
CA ASN A 48 12.30 -15.08 5.67
C ASN A 48 13.69 -14.71 6.19
N ALA A 49 14.54 -15.69 6.52
CA ALA A 49 15.91 -15.43 6.95
C ALA A 49 16.75 -14.65 5.90
N GLU A 50 16.57 -14.95 4.62
CA GLU A 50 17.25 -14.27 3.51
C GLU A 50 16.60 -12.92 3.21
N TYR A 51 15.26 -12.89 3.14
CA TYR A 51 14.51 -11.68 2.84
C TYR A 51 14.64 -10.61 3.93
N HIS A 52 14.53 -10.99 5.20
CA HIS A 52 14.66 -10.08 6.34
C HIS A 52 16.06 -9.50 6.45
N ALA A 53 17.09 -10.18 5.93
CA ALA A 53 18.45 -9.65 5.88
C ALA A 53 18.58 -8.40 5.01
N LEU A 54 17.66 -8.16 4.05
CA LEU A 54 17.60 -6.94 3.25
C LEU A 54 17.46 -5.68 4.13
N ALA A 55 16.79 -5.78 5.29
CA ALA A 55 16.64 -4.67 6.22
C ALA A 55 18.00 -4.09 6.66
N ARG A 56 19.05 -4.93 6.75
CA ARG A 56 20.41 -4.48 7.12
C ARG A 56 21.08 -3.61 6.05
N ALA A 57 20.62 -3.70 4.80
CA ALA A 57 21.09 -2.89 3.68
C ALA A 57 20.14 -1.72 3.35
N PHE A 58 18.95 -1.68 3.95
CA PHE A 58 17.95 -0.66 3.67
C PHE A 58 18.35 0.67 4.33
N ASN A 59 19.03 1.53 3.58
CA ASN A 59 19.44 2.86 4.02
C ASN A 59 19.09 3.94 2.99
N PRO A 60 17.82 4.37 2.90
CA PRO A 60 17.37 5.31 1.89
C PRO A 60 17.82 6.75 2.20
N MET A 61 19.09 7.04 1.94
CA MET A 61 19.74 8.32 2.26
C MET A 61 19.14 9.53 1.53
N LEU A 62 18.36 9.31 0.47
CA LEU A 62 17.73 10.37 -0.33
C LEU A 62 16.22 10.48 -0.05
N PHE A 63 15.68 9.75 0.94
CA PHE A 63 14.30 9.90 1.36
C PHE A 63 14.05 11.30 1.96
N ASN A 64 13.03 11.96 1.41
CA ASN A 64 12.56 13.26 1.88
C ASN A 64 11.03 13.34 1.77
N ALA A 65 10.33 13.26 2.91
CA ALA A 65 8.88 13.37 2.99
C ALA A 65 8.35 14.70 2.41
N GLU A 66 9.06 15.82 2.61
CA GLU A 66 8.64 17.12 2.10
C GLU A 66 8.64 17.17 0.57
N GLU A 67 9.60 16.52 -0.07
CA GLU A 67 9.67 16.43 -1.53
C GLU A 67 8.52 15.59 -2.09
N TRP A 68 8.17 14.48 -1.43
CA TRP A 68 7.05 13.64 -1.85
C TRP A 68 5.72 14.38 -1.72
N VAL A 69 5.49 15.07 -0.59
CA VAL A 69 4.28 15.86 -0.38
C VAL A 69 4.21 17.03 -1.36
N SER A 70 5.32 17.72 -1.60
CA SER A 70 5.37 18.80 -2.60
C SER A 70 5.07 18.30 -4.00
N LEU A 71 5.61 17.15 -4.40
CA LEU A 71 5.33 16.55 -5.70
C LEU A 71 3.84 16.23 -5.87
N ALA A 72 3.20 15.68 -4.84
CA ALA A 72 1.76 15.43 -4.85
C ALA A 72 0.96 16.73 -5.01
N GLN A 73 1.35 17.80 -4.30
CA GLN A 73 0.73 19.12 -4.44
C GLN A 73 0.91 19.71 -5.85
N ASP A 74 2.12 19.63 -6.40
CA ASP A 74 2.46 20.07 -7.75
C ASP A 74 1.61 19.36 -8.81
N ALA A 75 1.25 18.09 -8.58
CA ALA A 75 0.39 17.30 -9.45
C ALA A 75 -1.13 17.59 -9.26
N GLY A 76 -1.48 18.45 -8.30
CA GLY A 76 -2.87 18.77 -7.96
C GLY A 76 -3.59 17.69 -7.15
N MET A 77 -2.85 16.78 -6.51
CA MET A 77 -3.43 15.76 -5.63
C MET A 77 -3.85 16.37 -4.28
N ARG A 78 -4.85 15.76 -3.65
CA ARG A 78 -5.47 16.24 -2.40
C ARG A 78 -5.20 15.37 -1.18
N TYR A 79 -4.64 14.17 -1.40
CA TYR A 79 -4.26 13.24 -0.34
C TYR A 79 -3.15 12.30 -0.80
N ILE A 80 -2.48 11.69 0.17
CA ILE A 80 -1.46 10.67 -0.03
C ILE A 80 -1.85 9.43 0.76
N VAL A 81 -1.72 8.24 0.18
CA VAL A 81 -1.89 6.94 0.82
C VAL A 81 -0.56 6.21 0.79
N PHE A 82 0.05 6.02 1.96
CA PHE A 82 1.37 5.40 2.08
C PHE A 82 1.29 3.99 2.70
N THR A 83 2.09 3.06 2.18
CA THR A 83 2.21 1.68 2.67
C THR A 83 2.86 1.62 4.06
N ALA A 84 2.05 1.61 5.12
CA ALA A 84 2.54 1.43 6.49
C ALA A 84 3.07 0.00 6.73
N LYS A 85 2.42 -1.01 6.12
CA LYS A 85 2.90 -2.40 6.07
C LYS A 85 2.32 -3.12 4.85
N HIS A 86 3.17 -3.73 4.03
CA HIS A 86 2.75 -4.58 2.91
C HIS A 86 2.72 -6.07 3.30
N HIS A 87 2.41 -6.97 2.37
CA HIS A 87 2.32 -8.42 2.60
C HIS A 87 3.61 -9.05 3.13
N GLU A 88 4.77 -8.46 2.82
CA GLU A 88 6.07 -8.92 3.37
C GLU A 88 6.12 -8.86 4.91
N GLY A 89 5.21 -8.12 5.55
CA GLY A 89 5.11 -8.04 7.00
C GLY A 89 6.06 -7.04 7.66
N PHE A 90 6.83 -6.29 6.86
CA PHE A 90 7.74 -5.24 7.30
C PHE A 90 6.98 -3.92 7.51
N ALA A 91 7.07 -3.37 8.72
CA ALA A 91 6.43 -2.10 9.04
C ALA A 91 7.33 -0.91 8.66
N MET A 92 6.80 0.04 7.90
CA MET A 92 7.45 1.30 7.51
C MET A 92 7.32 2.39 8.58
N PHE A 93 7.03 1.99 9.82
CA PHE A 93 6.85 2.83 10.99
C PHE A 93 7.39 2.11 12.23
N ARG A 94 7.65 2.82 13.33
CA ARG A 94 8.16 2.21 14.55
C ARG A 94 7.07 1.40 15.27
N SER A 95 7.03 0.10 15.04
CA SER A 95 6.11 -0.81 15.72
C SER A 95 6.71 -1.40 16.99
N ARG A 96 5.94 -1.43 18.09
CA ARG A 96 6.29 -2.17 19.31
C ARG A 96 5.86 -3.62 19.24
N ALA A 97 4.85 -3.93 18.41
CA ALA A 97 4.34 -5.28 18.22
C ALA A 97 5.34 -6.19 17.48
N SER A 98 6.18 -5.61 16.60
CA SER A 98 7.23 -6.35 15.90
C SER A 98 8.46 -5.49 15.68
N ARG A 99 9.64 -6.06 15.99
CA ARG A 99 10.94 -5.44 15.68
C ARG A 99 11.31 -5.51 14.19
N PHE A 100 10.52 -6.21 13.38
CA PHE A 100 10.69 -6.23 11.93
C PHE A 100 10.07 -4.97 11.31
N ASN A 101 10.72 -3.84 11.55
CA ASN A 101 10.27 -2.52 11.13
C ASN A 101 11.45 -1.62 10.73
N ILE A 102 11.16 -0.55 10.00
CA ILE A 102 12.17 0.34 9.42
C ILE A 102 13.08 1.00 10.47
N VAL A 103 12.58 1.24 11.68
CA VAL A 103 13.35 1.93 12.72
C VAL A 103 14.30 0.96 13.43
N ASP A 104 13.81 -0.22 13.81
CA ASP A 104 14.58 -1.16 14.64
C ASP A 104 15.46 -2.12 13.82
N ALA A 105 15.08 -2.43 12.57
CA ALA A 105 15.74 -3.45 11.77
C ALA A 105 16.70 -2.91 10.70
N THR A 106 16.76 -1.59 10.50
CA THR A 106 17.55 -0.98 9.42
C THR A 106 18.57 0.04 9.95
N PRO A 107 19.68 0.29 9.23
CA PRO A 107 20.59 1.39 9.54
C PRO A 107 19.96 2.78 9.35
N PHE A 108 18.82 2.89 8.66
CA PHE A 108 18.14 4.16 8.45
C PHE A 108 17.58 4.76 9.74
N GLY A 109 17.01 3.92 10.61
CA GLY A 109 16.61 4.28 11.98
C GLY A 109 15.56 5.40 12.11
N ARG A 110 14.85 5.74 11.02
CA ARG A 110 13.87 6.83 10.96
C ARG A 110 12.46 6.30 10.70
N ASP A 111 11.45 6.87 11.37
CA ASP A 111 10.04 6.52 11.17
C ASP A 111 9.48 7.29 9.96
N VAL A 112 9.29 6.58 8.85
CA VAL A 112 8.83 7.17 7.58
C VAL A 112 7.38 7.65 7.65
N VAL A 113 6.52 6.93 8.38
CA VAL A 113 5.13 7.34 8.56
C VAL A 113 5.04 8.61 9.41
N GLU A 114 5.86 8.73 10.46
CA GLU A 114 5.95 9.96 11.24
C GLU A 114 6.42 11.16 10.40
N GLU A 115 7.46 10.98 9.58
CA GLU A 115 7.96 12.04 8.71
C GLU A 115 6.94 12.48 7.65
N LEU A 116 6.20 11.54 7.06
CA LEU A 116 5.11 11.84 6.12
C LEU A 116 3.93 12.52 6.81
N ALA A 117 3.52 12.07 8.00
CA ALA A 117 2.47 12.71 8.78
C ALA A 117 2.81 14.17 9.08
N ASN A 118 4.04 14.42 9.52
CA ASN A 118 4.55 15.74 9.81
C ASN A 118 4.62 16.65 8.57
N ALA A 119 5.12 16.13 7.44
CA ALA A 119 5.16 16.88 6.17
C ALA A 119 3.75 17.19 5.64
N CYS A 120 2.84 16.22 5.71
CA CYS A 120 1.44 16.39 5.34
C CYS A 120 0.76 17.47 6.18
N ALA A 121 0.92 17.43 7.51
CA ALA A 121 0.37 18.43 8.42
C ALA A 121 0.90 19.84 8.12
N ARG A 122 2.21 19.99 7.87
CA ARG A 122 2.82 21.30 7.53
C ARG A 122 2.31 21.86 6.20
N LYS A 123 2.02 21.00 5.22
CA LYS A 123 1.60 21.40 3.87
C LYS A 123 0.10 21.38 3.65
N GLY A 124 -0.70 21.02 4.67
CA GLY A 124 -2.14 20.88 4.54
C GLY A 124 -2.57 19.75 3.61
N MET A 125 -1.72 18.73 3.44
CA MET A 125 -2.05 17.51 2.70
C MET A 125 -2.70 16.50 3.64
N ARG A 126 -3.75 15.81 3.17
CA ARG A 126 -4.34 14.72 3.97
C ARG A 126 -3.56 13.43 3.79
N LEU A 127 -3.26 12.77 4.90
CA LEU A 127 -2.56 11.48 4.91
C LEU A 127 -3.56 10.34 5.15
N GLY A 128 -3.48 9.30 4.33
CA GLY A 128 -4.05 7.99 4.58
C GLY A 128 -2.93 6.94 4.61
N LEU A 129 -3.24 5.77 5.16
CA LEU A 129 -2.28 4.67 5.26
C LEU A 129 -2.85 3.40 4.67
N TYR A 130 -2.02 2.68 3.92
CA TYR A 130 -2.27 1.30 3.52
C TYR A 130 -1.74 0.36 4.61
N TYR A 131 -2.50 -0.67 4.95
CA TYR A 131 -2.06 -1.73 5.85
C TYR A 131 -2.58 -3.09 5.37
N SER A 132 -1.67 -4.04 5.09
CA SER A 132 -2.07 -5.42 4.79
C SER A 132 -2.52 -6.14 6.06
N GLN A 133 -3.83 -6.13 6.30
CA GLN A 133 -4.44 -6.66 7.52
C GLN A 133 -4.70 -8.15 7.51
N ASP A 134 -4.44 -8.87 6.41
CA ASP A 134 -4.67 -10.31 6.29
C ASP A 134 -3.36 -11.04 6.00
N LEU A 135 -2.70 -10.70 4.89
CA LEU A 135 -1.43 -11.32 4.51
C LEU A 135 -0.28 -10.75 5.33
N ASP A 136 0.54 -11.65 5.88
CA ASP A 136 1.78 -11.31 6.56
C ASP A 136 2.77 -12.46 6.40
N TRP A 137 3.63 -12.38 5.39
CA TRP A 137 4.59 -13.43 5.06
C TRP A 137 5.71 -13.58 6.09
N SER A 138 5.85 -12.62 7.00
CA SER A 138 6.78 -12.71 8.12
C SER A 138 6.23 -13.50 9.31
N GLU A 139 4.90 -13.73 9.38
CA GLU A 139 4.28 -14.41 10.50
C GLU A 139 3.92 -15.87 10.19
N PRO A 140 4.20 -16.82 11.10
CA PRO A 140 3.82 -18.23 10.94
C PRO A 140 2.33 -18.45 10.65
N ASN A 141 1.49 -17.61 11.24
CA ASN A 141 0.04 -17.65 11.14
C ASN A 141 -0.52 -16.54 10.22
N GLY A 142 0.30 -15.94 9.35
CA GLY A 142 -0.17 -14.96 8.37
C GLY A 142 -1.22 -15.55 7.43
N GLY A 143 -2.18 -14.72 7.01
CA GLY A 143 -3.32 -15.15 6.19
C GLY A 143 -2.96 -15.65 4.78
N GLY A 144 -3.98 -16.00 4.01
CA GLY A 144 -3.89 -16.49 2.63
C GLY A 144 -3.92 -18.01 2.49
N TYR A 145 -3.74 -18.75 3.57
CA TYR A 145 -3.57 -20.21 3.55
C TYR A 145 -4.85 -20.98 3.17
N THR A 146 -6.01 -20.31 3.11
CA THR A 146 -7.28 -20.88 2.63
C THR A 146 -7.49 -20.71 1.11
N ARG A 147 -6.61 -19.97 0.41
CA ARG A 147 -6.76 -19.61 -1.00
C ARG A 147 -5.73 -20.24 -1.93
N GLY A 148 -4.65 -20.81 -1.40
CA GLY A 148 -3.58 -21.41 -2.19
C GLY A 148 -2.73 -20.36 -2.90
N HIS A 149 -2.80 -20.33 -4.23
CA HIS A 149 -2.00 -19.43 -5.07
C HIS A 149 -2.89 -18.45 -5.81
N THR A 150 -2.32 -17.30 -6.15
CA THR A 150 -2.85 -16.36 -7.11
C THR A 150 -2.04 -16.41 -8.38
N ASN A 151 -2.72 -16.41 -9.52
CA ASN A 151 -2.08 -16.07 -10.77
C ASN A 151 -2.41 -14.60 -11.06
N HIS A 152 -1.45 -13.72 -10.81
CA HIS A 152 -1.56 -12.36 -11.30
C HIS A 152 -0.74 -12.13 -12.58
N GLY A 153 0.08 -13.11 -13.00
CA GLY A 153 0.85 -13.03 -14.24
C GLY A 153 0.02 -13.43 -15.48
N PRO A 154 0.51 -13.12 -16.69
CA PRO A 154 -0.11 -13.55 -17.95
C PRO A 154 0.09 -15.04 -18.25
N HIS A 155 0.93 -15.75 -17.48
CA HIS A 155 1.28 -17.15 -17.68
C HIS A 155 0.99 -18.00 -16.43
N ASP A 156 0.55 -19.24 -16.63
CA ASP A 156 0.11 -20.15 -15.55
C ASP A 156 1.24 -20.58 -14.59
N ASP A 157 2.50 -20.44 -15.00
CA ASP A 157 3.70 -20.76 -14.23
C ASP A 157 4.19 -19.60 -13.34
N GLU A 158 3.55 -18.43 -13.41
CA GLU A 158 3.86 -17.23 -12.61
C GLU A 158 3.00 -17.12 -11.34
N CYS A 159 2.67 -18.25 -10.74
CA CYS A 159 1.87 -18.30 -9.52
C CYS A 159 2.63 -17.76 -8.30
N MET A 160 1.96 -16.92 -7.52
CA MET A 160 2.44 -16.44 -6.23
C MET A 160 1.55 -17.01 -5.13
N ALA A 161 2.14 -17.46 -4.03
CA ALA A 161 1.37 -17.97 -2.90
C ALA A 161 0.79 -16.79 -2.11
N TRP A 162 -0.49 -16.89 -1.72
CA TRP A 162 -1.12 -15.89 -0.84
C TRP A 162 -0.47 -15.86 0.54
N THR A 163 -0.09 -17.04 1.05
CA THR A 163 0.58 -17.21 2.35
C THR A 163 2.04 -17.62 2.15
N ASN A 164 2.88 -17.38 3.16
CA ASN A 164 4.22 -17.94 3.18
C ASN A 164 4.13 -19.44 3.52
N ASP A 165 4.10 -20.28 2.50
CA ASP A 165 4.10 -21.75 2.61
C ASP A 165 5.49 -22.36 2.37
N TRP A 166 6.52 -21.53 2.12
CA TRP A 166 7.90 -21.97 1.95
C TRP A 166 8.68 -22.00 3.26
N ASP A 167 8.45 -21.04 4.16
CA ASP A 167 8.97 -21.07 5.54
C ASP A 167 7.99 -21.78 6.51
N PHE A 168 6.68 -21.70 6.25
CA PHE A 168 5.63 -22.25 7.10
C PHE A 168 4.69 -23.19 6.33
N PRO A 169 5.15 -24.39 5.95
CA PRO A 169 4.43 -25.27 5.01
C PRO A 169 3.17 -25.94 5.58
N GLU A 170 3.01 -25.98 6.92
CA GLU A 170 1.90 -26.66 7.60
C GLU A 170 0.62 -25.80 7.62
N ASN A 171 0.07 -25.50 6.45
CA ASN A 171 -1.09 -24.61 6.27
C ASN A 171 -2.35 -25.09 7.02
N ASP A 172 -2.52 -26.40 7.22
CA ASP A 172 -3.63 -27.00 7.97
C ASP A 172 -3.58 -26.71 9.48
N LYS A 173 -2.42 -26.29 9.99
CA LYS A 173 -2.21 -25.94 11.41
C LYS A 173 -2.18 -24.44 11.66
N LYS A 174 -2.26 -23.60 10.62
CA LYS A 174 -2.24 -22.14 10.76
C LYS A 174 -3.52 -21.64 11.44
N ASP A 175 -3.34 -20.76 12.40
CA ASP A 175 -4.41 -20.12 13.16
C ASP A 175 -4.27 -18.59 13.08
N TYR A 176 -4.99 -18.01 12.12
CA TYR A 176 -4.95 -16.58 11.85
C TYR A 176 -5.30 -15.70 13.05
N ALA A 177 -6.08 -16.20 14.02
CA ALA A 177 -6.39 -15.43 15.22
C ALA A 177 -5.12 -15.03 16.00
N GLN A 178 -4.10 -15.89 16.01
CA GLN A 178 -2.81 -15.60 16.67
C GLN A 178 -2.08 -14.44 15.99
N CYS A 179 -2.00 -14.42 14.65
CA CYS A 179 -1.41 -13.29 13.91
C CYS A 179 -2.23 -12.02 14.13
N PHE A 180 -3.56 -12.15 14.07
CA PHE A 180 -4.49 -11.04 14.24
C PHE A 180 -4.32 -10.35 15.59
N GLU A 181 -4.29 -11.10 16.69
CA GLU A 181 -4.21 -10.58 18.05
C GLU A 181 -2.81 -10.12 18.43
N SER A 182 -1.76 -10.83 17.99
CA SER A 182 -0.38 -10.53 18.39
C SER A 182 0.29 -9.43 17.56
N LYS A 183 -0.13 -9.23 16.30
CA LYS A 183 0.49 -8.26 15.39
C LYS A 183 -0.49 -7.30 14.74
N ILE A 184 -1.55 -7.79 14.09
CA ILE A 184 -2.45 -6.95 13.28
C ILE A 184 -3.17 -5.91 14.14
N VAL A 185 -3.88 -6.33 15.18
CA VAL A 185 -4.61 -5.42 16.09
C VAL A 185 -3.65 -4.43 16.77
N PRO A 186 -2.53 -4.86 17.38
CA PRO A 186 -1.56 -3.94 17.94
C PRO A 186 -1.04 -2.90 16.93
N GLN A 187 -0.64 -3.32 15.73
CA GLN A 187 -0.11 -2.40 14.71
C GLN A 187 -1.18 -1.45 14.15
N VAL A 188 -2.40 -1.93 13.92
CA VAL A 188 -3.51 -1.06 13.51
C VAL A 188 -3.78 0.00 14.59
N LYS A 189 -3.73 -0.37 15.87
CA LYS A 189 -3.84 0.61 16.96
C LYS A 189 -2.68 1.62 16.93
N GLU A 190 -1.45 1.17 16.69
CA GLU A 190 -0.28 2.05 16.60
C GLU A 190 -0.45 3.09 15.50
N ILE A 191 -0.81 2.68 14.28
CA ILE A 191 -0.97 3.63 13.17
C ILE A 191 -2.13 4.61 13.38
N LEU A 192 -3.21 4.17 14.04
CA LEU A 192 -4.38 5.01 14.32
C LEU A 192 -4.15 6.03 15.45
N THR A 193 -3.11 5.88 16.26
CA THR A 193 -2.94 6.69 17.48
C THR A 193 -1.67 7.53 17.51
N GLN A 194 -0.70 7.30 16.63
CA GLN A 194 0.61 7.94 16.70
C GLN A 194 0.88 8.98 15.61
N TYR A 195 0.12 9.00 14.51
CA TYR A 195 0.48 9.75 13.29
C TYR A 195 -0.49 10.89 12.92
N GLY A 196 -1.18 11.45 13.91
CA GLY A 196 -2.12 12.57 13.71
C GLY A 196 -3.45 12.14 13.11
N GLU A 197 -4.12 13.06 12.40
CA GLU A 197 -5.40 12.79 11.72
C GLU A 197 -5.18 12.04 10.41
N LEU A 198 -5.83 10.89 10.25
CA LEU A 198 -5.80 10.10 9.04
C LEU A 198 -7.10 10.24 8.26
N CYS A 199 -7.00 10.54 6.96
CA CYS A 199 -8.18 10.67 6.10
C CYS A 199 -8.77 9.32 5.66
N LEU A 200 -7.92 8.29 5.52
CA LEU A 200 -8.37 6.94 5.20
C LEU A 200 -7.38 5.86 5.69
N ILE A 201 -7.90 4.66 5.95
CA ILE A 201 -7.11 3.43 6.00
C ILE A 201 -7.50 2.54 4.83
N TRP A 202 -6.49 2.15 4.06
CA TRP A 202 -6.61 1.29 2.89
C TRP A 202 -6.18 -0.13 3.28
N PHE A 203 -7.16 -0.98 3.54
CA PHE A 203 -6.99 -2.41 3.81
C PHE A 203 -6.98 -3.22 2.52
N ASP A 204 -6.50 -4.46 2.56
CA ASP A 204 -6.30 -5.26 1.36
C ASP A 204 -6.59 -6.77 1.54
N THR A 205 -6.91 -7.43 0.42
CA THR A 205 -6.97 -8.90 0.26
C THR A 205 -7.55 -9.68 1.46
N PRO A 206 -8.83 -9.48 1.85
CA PRO A 206 -9.46 -10.15 2.99
C PRO A 206 -9.79 -11.60 2.64
N THR A 207 -8.77 -12.45 2.65
CA THR A 207 -8.83 -13.84 2.20
C THR A 207 -9.14 -14.83 3.33
N THR A 208 -8.73 -14.49 4.55
CA THR A 208 -8.78 -15.31 5.78
C THR A 208 -9.59 -14.63 6.87
N LEU A 209 -9.62 -13.29 6.89
CA LEU A 209 -10.30 -12.49 7.90
C LEU A 209 -11.75 -12.90 8.09
N SER A 210 -12.11 -13.28 9.32
CA SER A 210 -13.51 -13.52 9.68
C SER A 210 -14.33 -12.22 9.74
N PRO A 211 -15.68 -12.29 9.61
CA PRO A 211 -16.53 -11.12 9.78
C PRO A 211 -16.31 -10.37 11.10
N ALA A 212 -16.11 -11.09 12.22
CA ALA A 212 -15.86 -10.49 13.52
C ALA A 212 -14.51 -9.75 13.59
N GLN A 213 -13.48 -10.28 12.93
CA GLN A 213 -12.18 -9.61 12.83
C GLN A 213 -12.24 -8.36 11.95
N SER A 214 -12.96 -8.39 10.81
CA SER A 214 -13.18 -7.18 10.02
C SER A 214 -13.92 -6.12 10.83
N GLN A 215 -14.99 -6.51 11.55
CA GLN A 215 -15.74 -5.59 12.40
C GLN A 215 -14.86 -4.99 13.50
N THR A 216 -14.01 -5.79 14.13
CA THR A 216 -13.05 -5.30 15.14
C THR A 216 -12.16 -4.19 14.59
N LEU A 217 -11.61 -4.36 13.38
CA LEU A 217 -10.78 -3.32 12.76
C LEU A 217 -11.60 -2.08 12.39
N VAL A 218 -12.83 -2.24 11.90
CA VAL A 218 -13.75 -1.12 11.62
C VAL A 218 -14.01 -0.31 12.88
N ASP A 219 -14.38 -0.99 13.97
CA ASP A 219 -14.67 -0.34 15.25
C ASP A 219 -13.45 0.41 15.79
N MET A 220 -12.26 -0.16 15.64
CA MET A 220 -11.01 0.50 16.01
C MET A 220 -10.79 1.79 15.20
N VAL A 221 -10.90 1.73 13.87
CA VAL A 221 -10.73 2.91 13.02
C VAL A 221 -11.72 4.00 13.41
N HIS A 222 -13.01 3.69 13.54
CA HIS A 222 -14.02 4.68 13.88
C HIS A 222 -13.93 5.18 15.33
N THR A 223 -13.36 4.40 16.25
CA THR A 223 -13.10 4.82 17.63
C THR A 223 -11.93 5.79 17.73
N TYR A 224 -10.79 5.46 17.12
CA TYR A 224 -9.57 6.26 17.23
C TYR A 224 -9.49 7.40 16.21
N GLN A 225 -10.13 7.24 15.05
CA GLN A 225 -10.10 8.16 13.92
C GLN A 225 -11.51 8.32 13.31
N PRO A 226 -12.45 9.02 14.00
CA PRO A 226 -13.85 9.09 13.58
C PRO A 226 -14.05 9.71 12.18
N ASN A 227 -13.12 10.57 11.75
CA ASN A 227 -13.13 11.20 10.43
C ASN A 227 -12.45 10.36 9.34
N CYS A 228 -11.89 9.21 9.67
CA CYS A 228 -11.19 8.33 8.74
C CYS A 228 -12.18 7.48 7.93
N LEU A 229 -11.88 7.29 6.65
CA LEU A 229 -12.62 6.41 5.75
C LEU A 229 -11.94 5.05 5.62
N ILE A 230 -12.75 4.00 5.50
CA ILE A 230 -12.29 2.63 5.32
C ILE A 230 -12.65 2.17 3.90
N ASN A 231 -11.71 1.61 3.15
CA ASN A 231 -12.02 1.05 1.83
C ASN A 231 -12.78 -0.29 1.95
N SER A 232 -13.52 -0.66 0.91
CA SER A 232 -14.32 -1.90 0.87
C SER A 232 -13.51 -3.20 0.93
N ARG A 233 -12.18 -3.13 0.81
CA ARG A 233 -11.30 -4.31 0.91
C ARG A 233 -10.95 -4.68 2.35
N ILE A 234 -11.50 -3.99 3.35
CA ILE A 234 -11.52 -4.51 4.74
C ILE A 234 -12.25 -5.87 4.85
N GLY A 235 -13.12 -6.17 3.87
CA GLY A 235 -13.78 -7.47 3.72
C GLY A 235 -15.15 -7.55 4.38
N ASN A 236 -15.82 -8.68 4.16
CA ASN A 236 -17.07 -9.06 4.82
C ASN A 236 -18.22 -8.04 4.65
N GLY A 237 -18.25 -7.33 3.52
CA GLY A 237 -19.29 -6.34 3.20
C GLY A 237 -19.18 -5.02 3.96
N LEU A 238 -18.07 -4.79 4.66
CA LEU A 238 -17.80 -3.58 5.42
C LEU A 238 -16.98 -2.56 4.61
N GLY A 239 -16.88 -1.34 5.12
CA GLY A 239 -16.15 -0.21 4.51
C GLY A 239 -17.06 0.99 4.23
N ASP A 240 -16.45 2.18 4.20
CA ASP A 240 -17.12 3.47 3.99
C ASP A 240 -17.19 3.86 2.50
N TYR A 241 -16.29 3.33 1.67
CA TYR A 241 -16.26 3.57 0.23
C TYR A 241 -15.80 2.33 -0.55
N ARG A 242 -16.17 2.25 -1.82
CA ARG A 242 -15.78 1.14 -2.70
C ARG A 242 -14.44 1.44 -3.38
N SER A 243 -13.44 0.62 -3.09
CA SER A 243 -12.27 0.51 -3.95
C SER A 243 -12.62 -0.36 -5.15
N LEU A 244 -12.45 0.16 -6.36
CA LEU A 244 -12.56 -0.64 -7.57
C LEU A 244 -11.35 -1.57 -7.72
N GLY A 245 -11.39 -2.46 -8.72
CA GLY A 245 -10.28 -3.35 -9.04
C GLY A 245 -9.03 -2.57 -9.43
N ASP A 246 -7.88 -3.24 -9.29
CA ASP A 246 -6.58 -2.66 -9.61
C ASP A 246 -6.51 -2.26 -11.08
N ASN A 247 -6.18 -0.99 -11.35
CA ASN A 247 -6.17 -0.41 -12.69
C ASN A 247 -7.52 -0.50 -13.43
N GLN A 248 -8.63 -0.77 -12.73
CA GLN A 248 -9.95 -0.88 -13.33
C GLN A 248 -10.55 0.50 -13.61
N ILE A 249 -10.71 0.82 -14.90
CA ILE A 249 -11.29 2.08 -15.38
C ILE A 249 -12.69 1.79 -15.93
N PRO A 250 -13.76 1.93 -15.13
CA PRO A 250 -15.11 1.62 -15.59
C PRO A 250 -15.60 2.63 -16.64
N GLU A 251 -16.39 2.14 -17.60
CA GLU A 251 -17.11 3.00 -18.55
C GLU A 251 -18.39 3.59 -17.95
N GLU A 252 -18.96 2.90 -16.98
CA GLU A 252 -20.25 3.21 -16.37
C GLU A 252 -20.14 4.38 -15.37
N TYR A 253 -21.21 5.20 -15.30
CA TYR A 253 -21.36 6.18 -14.23
C TYR A 253 -21.77 5.47 -12.95
N LEU A 254 -20.98 5.63 -11.89
CA LEU A 254 -21.30 5.07 -10.58
C LEU A 254 -22.05 6.13 -9.76
N SER A 255 -23.14 5.71 -9.11
CA SER A 255 -23.97 6.59 -8.29
C SER A 255 -24.31 5.94 -6.95
N GLY A 256 -24.77 6.73 -5.98
CA GLY A 256 -25.24 6.22 -4.69
C GLY A 256 -24.13 5.82 -3.71
N GLY A 257 -22.87 6.16 -3.96
CA GLY A 257 -21.74 5.78 -3.10
C GLY A 257 -20.50 6.66 -3.29
N LEU A 258 -19.43 6.27 -2.60
CA LEU A 258 -18.08 6.80 -2.76
C LEU A 258 -17.22 5.75 -3.46
N PHE A 259 -16.41 6.19 -4.43
CA PHE A 259 -15.64 5.29 -5.28
C PHE A 259 -14.22 5.80 -5.46
N GLU A 260 -13.27 4.87 -5.53
CA GLU A 260 -11.87 5.15 -5.85
C GLU A 260 -11.31 4.04 -6.73
N THR A 261 -10.58 4.40 -7.78
CA THR A 261 -9.76 3.45 -8.55
C THR A 261 -8.31 3.64 -8.15
N PRO A 262 -7.67 2.62 -7.55
CA PRO A 262 -6.22 2.57 -7.45
C PRO A 262 -5.64 2.16 -8.80
N ALA A 263 -4.60 2.85 -9.28
CA ALA A 263 -3.86 2.46 -10.48
C ALA A 263 -2.38 2.79 -10.35
N THR A 264 -1.56 2.06 -11.09
CA THR A 264 -0.11 2.27 -11.18
C THR A 264 0.24 3.28 -12.26
N LEU A 265 1.38 3.97 -12.13
CA LEU A 265 1.87 4.85 -13.19
C LEU A 265 2.54 4.07 -14.33
N ASN A 266 3.37 3.08 -13.99
CA ASN A 266 3.87 2.04 -14.90
C ASN A 266 3.01 0.77 -14.76
N ASP A 267 3.61 -0.43 -14.78
CA ASP A 267 2.90 -1.71 -14.68
C ASP A 267 3.15 -2.42 -13.33
N THR A 268 3.66 -1.70 -12.32
CA THR A 268 3.99 -2.25 -10.99
C THR A 268 3.62 -1.28 -9.87
N TRP A 269 3.32 -1.81 -8.68
CA TRP A 269 3.10 -0.99 -7.49
C TRP A 269 4.43 -0.62 -6.83
N GLY A 270 5.20 -1.64 -6.42
CA GLY A 270 6.56 -1.49 -5.91
C GLY A 270 7.57 -1.21 -7.03
N TYR A 271 8.72 -0.64 -6.66
CA TYR A 271 9.76 -0.27 -7.62
C TYR A 271 10.32 -1.48 -8.39
N LYS A 272 10.33 -1.40 -9.72
CA LYS A 272 10.92 -2.40 -10.65
C LYS A 272 11.87 -1.69 -11.60
N SER A 273 13.16 -1.99 -11.52
CA SER A 273 14.23 -1.22 -12.18
C SER A 273 14.18 -1.25 -13.72
N PHE A 274 13.60 -2.30 -14.28
CA PHE A 274 13.46 -2.51 -15.73
C PHE A 274 12.05 -2.20 -16.26
N ASP A 275 11.12 -1.78 -15.39
CA ASP A 275 9.78 -1.36 -15.81
C ASP A 275 9.75 0.12 -16.17
N ASN A 276 9.85 0.38 -17.47
CA ASN A 276 9.83 1.72 -18.03
C ASN A 276 8.55 2.03 -18.81
N ASN A 277 7.49 1.23 -18.65
CA ASN A 277 6.23 1.44 -19.35
C ASN A 277 5.36 2.51 -18.68
N TRP A 278 5.92 3.71 -18.53
CA TRP A 278 5.26 4.82 -17.84
C TRP A 278 4.12 5.39 -18.69
N LYS A 279 2.92 5.52 -18.10
CA LYS A 279 1.87 6.37 -18.66
C LYS A 279 2.39 7.81 -18.79
N ASP A 280 2.16 8.45 -19.93
CA ASP A 280 2.52 9.87 -20.09
C ASP A 280 1.55 10.79 -19.32
N ALA A 281 1.92 12.07 -19.18
CA ALA A 281 1.12 13.05 -18.44
C ALA A 281 -0.28 13.27 -19.03
N ARG A 282 -0.41 13.18 -20.37
CA ARG A 282 -1.70 13.31 -21.06
C ARG A 282 -2.60 12.13 -20.68
N ARG A 283 -2.07 10.91 -20.70
CA ARG A 283 -2.82 9.71 -20.32
C ARG A 283 -3.26 9.75 -18.86
N VAL A 284 -2.40 10.23 -17.96
CA VAL A 284 -2.76 10.45 -16.55
C VAL A 284 -3.96 11.40 -16.43
N LEU A 285 -3.96 12.50 -17.18
CA LEU A 285 -5.04 13.48 -17.16
C LEU A 285 -6.34 12.96 -17.78
N GLU A 286 -6.26 12.24 -18.90
CA GLU A 286 -7.41 11.59 -19.53
C GLU A 286 -8.10 10.61 -18.56
N LEU A 287 -7.31 9.76 -17.89
CA LEU A 287 -7.83 8.82 -16.90
C LEU A 287 -8.43 9.54 -15.69
N LYS A 288 -7.74 10.57 -15.17
CA LYS A 288 -8.24 11.42 -14.09
C LYS A 288 -9.59 12.04 -14.46
N GLN A 289 -9.69 12.66 -15.63
CA GLN A 289 -10.93 13.29 -16.09
C GLN A 289 -12.05 12.25 -16.24
N HIS A 290 -11.77 11.15 -16.93
CA HIS A 290 -12.72 10.06 -17.17
C HIS A 290 -13.31 9.50 -15.86
N LEU A 291 -12.47 9.25 -14.86
CA LEU A 291 -12.90 8.76 -13.54
C LEU A 291 -13.67 9.84 -12.77
N ASN A 292 -13.18 11.09 -12.78
CA ASN A 292 -13.82 12.19 -12.04
C ASN A 292 -15.22 12.53 -12.53
N GLU A 293 -15.44 12.51 -13.85
CA GLU A 293 -16.75 12.68 -14.49
C GLU A 293 -17.74 11.59 -14.06
N ARG A 294 -17.23 10.41 -13.71
CA ARG A 294 -18.02 9.27 -13.19
C ARG A 294 -18.11 9.22 -11.67
N GLY A 295 -17.66 10.27 -10.98
CA GLY A 295 -17.70 10.36 -9.52
C GLY A 295 -16.70 9.46 -8.79
N ILE A 296 -15.61 9.06 -9.46
CA ILE A 296 -14.60 8.14 -8.93
C ILE A 296 -13.31 8.92 -8.68
N ASN A 297 -12.74 8.79 -7.48
CA ASN A 297 -11.41 9.33 -7.18
C ASN A 297 -10.32 8.49 -7.88
N TYR A 298 -9.33 9.17 -8.45
CA TYR A 298 -8.18 8.50 -9.02
C TYR A 298 -7.03 8.45 -8.01
N LEU A 299 -6.67 7.25 -7.56
CA LEU A 299 -5.54 7.03 -6.66
C LEU A 299 -4.36 6.48 -7.45
N LEU A 300 -3.43 7.36 -7.83
CA LEU A 300 -2.32 7.02 -8.72
C LEU A 300 -1.06 6.69 -7.93
N ASN A 301 -0.51 5.50 -8.15
CA ASN A 301 0.64 4.97 -7.43
C ASN A 301 1.99 5.35 -8.06
N VAL A 302 2.96 5.60 -7.18
CA VAL A 302 4.39 5.55 -7.50
C VAL A 302 5.11 4.57 -6.55
N GLY A 303 6.13 3.89 -7.06
CA GLY A 303 7.03 3.04 -6.27
C GLY A 303 8.41 3.70 -6.12
N PRO A 304 8.76 4.28 -4.96
CA PRO A 304 10.08 4.84 -4.72
C PRO A 304 11.18 3.78 -4.77
N ASP A 305 12.36 4.18 -5.24
CA ASP A 305 13.54 3.31 -5.27
C ASP A 305 14.11 3.06 -3.86
N TYR A 306 15.10 2.17 -3.76
CA TYR A 306 15.73 1.82 -2.49
C TYR A 306 16.52 2.95 -1.83
N LEU A 307 16.78 4.07 -2.53
CA LEU A 307 17.38 5.27 -1.95
C LEU A 307 16.33 6.24 -1.39
N GLY A 308 15.03 5.97 -1.60
CA GLY A 308 13.93 6.84 -1.16
C GLY A 308 13.54 7.90 -2.17
N ARG A 309 13.91 7.74 -3.44
CA ARG A 309 13.53 8.67 -4.51
C ARG A 309 12.29 8.17 -5.24
N ILE A 310 11.35 9.06 -5.50
CA ILE A 310 10.35 8.82 -6.55
C ILE A 310 11.11 8.82 -7.89
N PRO A 311 10.97 7.77 -8.74
CA PRO A 311 11.70 7.68 -9.99
C PRO A 311 11.57 8.95 -10.84
N ALA A 312 12.67 9.40 -11.44
CA ALA A 312 12.69 10.68 -12.16
C ALA A 312 11.62 10.78 -13.28
N PRO A 313 11.35 9.73 -14.09
CA PRO A 313 10.23 9.75 -15.03
C PRO A 313 8.89 9.99 -14.34
N ALA A 314 8.60 9.28 -13.25
CA ALA A 314 7.37 9.42 -12.49
C ALA A 314 7.18 10.84 -11.94
N ALA A 315 8.23 11.41 -11.33
CA ALA A 315 8.20 12.78 -10.82
C ALA A 315 7.97 13.81 -11.93
N GLN A 316 8.60 13.64 -13.10
CA GLN A 316 8.41 14.53 -14.24
C GLN A 316 6.99 14.44 -14.81
N ILE A 317 6.45 13.23 -14.93
CA ILE A 317 5.08 12.99 -15.42
C ILE A 317 4.05 13.64 -14.49
N LEU A 318 4.18 13.46 -13.17
CA LEU A 318 3.29 14.06 -12.18
C LEU A 318 3.31 15.59 -12.22
N ARG A 319 4.50 16.20 -12.30
CA ARG A 319 4.63 17.67 -12.45
C ARG A 319 4.01 18.17 -13.75
N ASN A 320 4.17 17.43 -14.85
CA ASN A 320 3.58 17.80 -16.14
C ASN A 320 2.05 17.68 -16.10
N ALA A 321 1.52 16.65 -15.45
CA ALA A 321 0.08 16.47 -15.28
C ALA A 321 -0.56 17.60 -14.45
N GLY A 322 0.14 18.15 -13.45
CA GLY A 322 -0.39 19.26 -12.65
C GLY A 322 -0.36 20.64 -13.33
N ARG A 323 0.36 20.79 -14.45
CA ARG A 323 0.50 22.06 -15.19
C ARG A 323 -0.49 22.23 -16.33
N ALA A 324 -1.11 21.15 -16.79
CA ALA A 324 -2.03 21.14 -17.93
C ALA A 324 -3.49 21.21 -17.46
#